data_AF-A0A2E9J3W0-F1
#
_entry.id   AF-A0A2E9J3W0-F1
#
_cell.length_a   1.000
_cell.length_b   1.000
_cell.length_c   1.000
_cell.angle_alpha   90.00
_cell.angle_beta   90.00
_cell.angle_gamma   90.00
#
_symmetry.space_group_name_H-M   'P 1'
#
loop_
_entity.id
_entity.type
_entity.pdbx_description
1 polymer ?
#
loop_
_entity_poly.entity_id
_entity_poly.type
_entity_poly.pdbx_seq_one_letter_code
_entity_poly.pdbx_strand_id
1 'polypeptide(L)'
;MALRSPSAAQIRNALQVGFAGFLAGGLFLFAGTDATRVDAFYLAYGVARSLLPTPEASLKAARARVIGTVFGGFVVVLLLQSVSNWLAVGIGYVLIKLVGRRLGFDQATLTNAVIMAVLLVAVPDYQAMGGLYVLYRSLWHLAGLMIGMAIERLFWFTPLLKRLQHSESDLIQRLDDLLGEGPAQRHQELIKAYAAHCTLRTLVLSSDQAHKLTTPDSQERQEWLERAVRHGVALQRVPKELEAIDSEGCGEALHQLKSCGGSA
;
A
#
# COMPACT_ATOMS: atom_id res chain seq x y z
N MET A 1 -3.36 0.17 39.63
CA MET A 1 -3.45 0.02 38.16
C MET A 1 -2.05 -0.31 37.67
N ALA A 2 -1.77 -1.56 37.30
CA ALA A 2 -0.42 -1.97 36.90
C ALA A 2 -0.10 -1.45 35.49
N LEU A 3 0.92 -0.61 35.36
CA LEU A 3 1.41 -0.12 34.07
C LEU A 3 2.01 -1.28 33.29
N ARG A 4 1.36 -1.68 32.18
CA ARG A 4 1.94 -2.67 31.26
C ARG A 4 3.08 -2.01 30.50
N SER A 5 4.22 -2.69 30.41
CA SER A 5 5.35 -2.26 29.58
C SER A 5 4.93 -2.22 28.10
N PRO A 6 5.38 -1.21 27.33
CA PRO A 6 5.07 -1.11 25.91
C PRO A 6 5.64 -2.31 25.13
N SER A 7 4.90 -2.82 24.16
CA SER A 7 5.36 -3.91 23.29
C SER A 7 6.44 -3.42 22.32
N ALA A 8 7.27 -4.34 21.80
CA ALA A 8 8.29 -4.00 20.81
C ALA A 8 7.71 -3.29 19.57
N ALA A 9 6.49 -3.65 19.15
CA ALA A 9 5.80 -2.99 18.05
C ALA A 9 5.39 -1.55 18.40
N GLN A 10 4.95 -1.29 19.63
CA GLN A 10 4.62 0.06 20.10
C GLN A 10 5.87 0.93 20.18
N ILE A 11 6.99 0.40 20.69
CA ILE A 11 8.28 1.11 20.75
C ILE A 11 8.75 1.44 19.32
N ARG A 12 8.68 0.48 18.39
CA ARG A 12 9.06 0.70 17.00
C ARG A 12 8.20 1.77 16.31
N ASN A 13 6.88 1.72 16.49
CA ASN A 13 5.96 2.75 15.98
C ASN A 13 6.29 4.13 16.55
N ALA A 14 6.55 4.22 17.86
CA ALA A 14 6.91 5.48 18.50
C ALA A 14 8.22 6.05 17.95
N LEU A 15 9.24 5.20 17.75
CA LEU A 15 10.51 5.60 17.13
C LEU A 15 10.32 6.05 15.69
N GLN A 16 9.49 5.36 14.91
CA GLN A 16 9.18 5.72 13.53
C GLN A 16 8.52 7.10 13.44
N VAL A 17 7.51 7.35 14.26
CA VAL A 17 6.84 8.66 14.33
C VAL A 17 7.81 9.75 14.80
N GLY A 18 8.59 9.47 15.84
CA GLY A 18 9.58 10.41 16.38
C GLY A 18 10.66 10.78 15.37
N PHE A 19 11.21 9.79 14.66
CA PHE A 19 12.21 10.01 13.63
C PHE A 19 11.64 10.77 12.42
N ALA A 20 10.38 10.53 12.06
CA ALA A 20 9.71 11.27 11.00
C ALA A 20 9.42 12.72 11.37
N GLY A 21 8.99 12.97 12.60
CA GLY A 21 8.89 14.31 13.15
C GLY A 21 10.24 15.02 13.17
N PHE A 22 11.32 14.32 13.56
CA PHE A 22 12.67 14.87 13.57
C PHE A 22 13.14 15.30 12.18
N LEU A 23 13.00 14.45 11.16
CA LEU A 23 13.38 14.81 9.78
C LEU A 23 12.53 15.94 9.21
N ALA A 24 11.22 15.96 9.48
CA ALA A 24 10.35 17.06 9.07
C ALA A 24 10.74 18.38 9.76
N GLY A 25 11.01 18.35 11.06
CA GLY A 25 11.52 19.52 11.79
C GLY A 25 12.84 20.01 11.22
N GLY A 26 13.78 19.10 10.92
CA GLY A 26 15.05 19.42 10.28
C GLY A 26 14.88 20.06 8.89
N LEU A 27 14.01 19.51 8.05
CA LEU A 27 13.71 20.08 6.72
C LEU A 27 13.08 21.48 6.83
N PHE A 28 12.16 21.66 7.76
CA PHE A 28 11.53 22.97 8.00
C PHE A 28 12.56 24.01 8.44
N LEU A 29 13.45 23.66 9.37
CA LEU A 29 14.52 24.56 9.81
C LEU A 29 15.54 24.86 8.69
N PHE A 30 15.83 23.86 7.85
CA PHE A 30 16.75 24.02 6.71
C PHE A 30 16.20 24.99 5.65
N ALA A 31 14.88 25.06 5.48
CA ALA A 31 14.25 25.99 4.54
C ALA A 31 14.37 27.48 4.96
N GLY A 32 14.91 27.76 6.15
CA GLY A 32 15.31 29.10 6.56
C GLY A 32 14.14 30.02 6.89
N THR A 33 14.38 31.33 6.84
CA THR A 33 13.44 32.38 7.27
C THR A 33 12.21 32.53 6.38
N ASP A 34 12.24 31.97 5.17
CA ASP A 34 11.14 32.04 4.21
C ASP A 34 10.03 31.03 4.53
N ALA A 35 10.32 30.02 5.36
CA ALA A 35 9.35 29.01 5.75
C ALA A 35 8.44 29.52 6.88
N THR A 36 7.13 29.49 6.65
CA THR A 36 6.12 29.97 7.60
C THR A 36 5.63 28.86 8.52
N ARG A 37 5.01 29.22 9.66
CA ARG A 37 4.36 28.24 10.55
C ARG A 37 3.30 27.38 9.85
N VAL A 38 2.65 27.94 8.83
CA VAL A 38 1.68 27.21 8.02
C VAL A 38 2.38 26.14 7.18
N ASP A 39 3.60 26.37 6.69
CA ASP A 39 4.39 25.36 5.97
C ASP A 39 4.73 24.18 6.88
N ALA A 40 5.16 24.47 8.12
CA ALA A 40 5.40 23.45 9.13
C ALA A 40 4.14 22.60 9.37
N PHE A 41 2.95 23.20 9.37
CA PHE A 41 1.69 22.46 9.50
C PHE A 41 1.47 21.48 8.34
N TYR A 42 1.59 21.92 7.08
CA TYR A 42 1.38 21.04 5.93
C TYR A 42 2.40 19.89 5.89
N LEU A 43 3.65 20.19 6.24
CA LEU A 43 4.73 19.21 6.34
C LEU A 43 4.47 18.18 7.44
N ALA A 44 4.19 18.64 8.67
CA ALA A 44 3.91 17.76 9.81
C ALA A 44 2.65 16.93 9.58
N TYR A 45 1.60 17.53 9.00
CA TYR A 45 0.38 16.82 8.64
C TYR A 45 0.64 15.75 7.57
N GLY A 46 1.50 16.03 6.58
CA GLY A 46 1.95 15.04 5.58
C GLY A 46 2.65 13.85 6.22
N VAL A 47 3.55 14.09 7.17
CA VAL A 47 4.21 13.03 7.94
C VAL A 47 3.21 12.21 8.75
N ALA A 48 2.39 12.87 9.57
CA ALA A 48 1.40 12.19 10.41
C ALA A 48 0.44 11.34 9.58
N ARG A 49 0.06 11.82 8.39
CA ARG A 49 -0.87 11.13 7.51
C ARG A 49 -0.25 9.94 6.79
N SER A 50 1.06 9.96 6.54
CA SER A 50 1.75 8.91 5.78
C SER A 50 2.06 7.67 6.62
N LEU A 51 2.33 7.82 7.91
CA LEU A 51 2.66 6.69 8.79
C LEU A 51 1.48 5.72 8.94
N LEU A 52 1.57 4.54 8.30
CA LEU A 52 0.61 3.45 8.45
C LEU A 52 1.11 2.36 9.40
N PRO A 53 0.20 1.63 10.05
CA PRO A 53 0.56 0.52 10.93
C PRO A 53 1.02 -0.76 10.18
N THR A 54 0.77 -0.90 8.86
CA THR A 54 1.08 -2.13 8.10
C THR A 54 1.71 -1.89 6.71
N PRO A 55 2.65 -2.74 6.27
CA PRO A 55 3.46 -2.51 5.06
C PRO A 55 2.74 -2.80 3.74
N GLU A 56 1.85 -3.78 3.68
CA GLU A 56 1.15 -4.15 2.43
C GLU A 56 0.09 -3.12 2.03
N ALA A 57 -0.53 -2.47 3.03
CA ALA A 57 -1.37 -1.31 2.81
C ALA A 57 -0.56 -0.09 2.31
N SER A 58 0.76 -0.07 2.55
CA SER A 58 1.62 1.10 2.37
C SER A 58 1.71 1.58 0.94
N LEU A 59 2.00 0.71 -0.04
CA LEU A 59 2.33 1.18 -1.40
C LEU A 59 1.11 1.63 -2.21
N LYS A 60 -0.01 0.91 -2.10
CA LYS A 60 -1.28 1.33 -2.69
C LYS A 60 -1.81 2.59 -2.00
N ALA A 61 -1.73 2.67 -0.67
CA ALA A 61 -2.15 3.85 0.06
C ALA A 61 -1.23 5.06 -0.19
N ALA A 62 0.08 4.85 -0.34
CA ALA A 62 1.07 5.85 -0.73
C ALA A 62 0.71 6.46 -2.08
N ARG A 63 0.49 5.62 -3.09
CA ARG A 63 0.06 6.06 -4.42
C ARG A 63 -1.25 6.84 -4.35
N ALA A 64 -2.24 6.33 -3.61
CA ALA A 64 -3.53 7.00 -3.45
C ALA A 64 -3.40 8.37 -2.75
N ARG A 65 -2.51 8.51 -1.77
CA ARG A 65 -2.22 9.79 -1.10
C ARG A 65 -1.57 10.78 -2.04
N VAL A 66 -0.50 10.40 -2.72
CA VAL A 66 0.23 11.29 -3.64
C VAL A 66 -0.67 11.73 -4.79
N ILE A 67 -1.34 10.79 -5.47
CA ILE A 67 -2.27 11.11 -6.57
C ILE A 67 -3.42 11.96 -6.06
N GLY A 68 -3.99 11.61 -4.89
CA GLY A 68 -5.07 12.37 -4.27
C GLY A 68 -4.65 13.81 -3.97
N THR A 69 -3.50 14.02 -3.34
CA THR A 69 -2.95 15.35 -3.03
C THR A 69 -2.77 16.19 -4.30
N VAL A 70 -2.13 15.64 -5.33
CA VAL A 70 -1.91 16.36 -6.59
C VAL A 70 -3.25 16.69 -7.27
N PHE A 71 -4.16 15.73 -7.34
CA PHE A 71 -5.48 15.92 -7.97
C PHE A 71 -6.34 16.94 -7.20
N GLY A 72 -6.38 16.85 -5.87
CA GLY A 72 -7.10 17.80 -5.02
C GLY A 72 -6.56 19.22 -5.16
N GLY A 73 -5.23 19.39 -5.15
CA GLY A 73 -4.58 20.67 -5.41
C GLY A 73 -4.92 21.23 -6.79
N PHE A 74 -4.87 20.41 -7.83
CA PHE A 74 -5.23 20.81 -9.19
C PHE A 74 -6.68 21.31 -9.29
N VAL A 75 -7.65 20.59 -8.71
CA VAL A 75 -9.07 21.01 -8.71
C VAL A 75 -9.24 22.34 -7.96
N VAL A 76 -8.54 22.53 -6.84
CA VAL A 76 -8.62 23.79 -6.07
C VAL A 76 -8.00 24.95 -6.85
N VAL A 77 -6.89 24.77 -7.55
CA VAL A 77 -6.30 25.81 -8.41
C VAL A 77 -7.31 26.27 -9.45
N LEU A 78 -7.99 25.34 -10.12
CA LEU A 78 -9.02 25.67 -11.12
C LEU A 78 -10.21 26.39 -10.47
N LEU A 79 -10.63 25.95 -9.29
CA LEU A 79 -11.76 26.56 -8.58
C LEU A 79 -11.48 27.98 -8.12
N LEU A 80 -10.26 28.25 -7.62
CA LEU A 80 -9.87 29.58 -7.18
C LEU A 80 -9.80 30.60 -8.33
N GLN A 81 -9.74 30.15 -9.58
CA GLN A 81 -9.87 31.03 -10.76
C GLN A 81 -11.32 31.48 -11.00
N SER A 82 -12.32 30.73 -10.52
CA SER A 82 -13.73 30.93 -10.90
C SER A 82 -14.66 31.22 -9.72
N VAL A 83 -14.30 30.82 -8.50
CA VAL A 83 -15.16 30.91 -7.32
C VAL A 83 -14.32 31.37 -6.13
N SER A 84 -14.74 32.44 -5.47
CA SER A 84 -14.17 32.85 -4.20
C SER A 84 -14.82 32.11 -3.04
N ASN A 85 -14.09 32.01 -1.93
CA ASN A 85 -14.61 31.62 -0.61
C ASN A 85 -14.90 30.11 -0.40
N TRP A 86 -15.52 29.83 0.74
CA TRP A 86 -15.96 28.52 1.26
C TRP A 86 -16.81 27.70 0.28
N LEU A 87 -17.46 28.34 -0.69
CA LEU A 87 -18.15 27.67 -1.80
C LEU A 87 -17.20 26.78 -2.61
N ALA A 88 -15.93 27.15 -2.74
CA ALA A 88 -14.92 26.34 -3.41
C ALA A 88 -14.71 24.98 -2.71
N VAL A 89 -14.94 24.87 -1.40
CA VAL A 89 -14.84 23.58 -0.68
C VAL A 89 -15.97 22.65 -1.07
N GLY A 90 -17.21 23.16 -1.05
CA GLY A 90 -18.40 22.36 -1.38
C GLY A 90 -18.39 21.93 -2.85
N ILE A 91 -18.12 22.88 -3.75
CA ILE A 91 -18.03 22.59 -5.19
C ILE A 91 -16.82 21.68 -5.47
N GLY A 92 -15.68 21.92 -4.83
CA GLY A 92 -14.48 21.09 -4.95
C GLY A 92 -14.70 19.66 -4.51
N TYR A 93 -15.42 19.44 -3.40
CA TYR A 93 -15.81 18.10 -2.98
C TYR A 93 -16.58 17.36 -4.08
N VAL A 94 -17.60 18.01 -4.63
CA VAL A 94 -18.46 17.43 -5.68
C VAL A 94 -17.65 17.15 -6.94
N LEU A 95 -16.86 18.12 -7.40
CA LEU A 95 -16.02 17.96 -8.59
C LEU A 95 -14.99 16.85 -8.44
N ILE A 96 -14.29 16.79 -7.30
CA ILE A 96 -13.32 15.73 -7.02
C ILE A 96 -14.00 14.36 -7.12
N LYS A 97 -15.18 14.21 -6.51
CA LYS A 97 -15.91 12.94 -6.55
C LYS A 97 -16.41 12.60 -7.95
N LEU A 98 -17.00 13.56 -8.68
CA LEU A 98 -17.56 13.30 -10.01
C LEU A 98 -16.47 13.08 -11.07
N VAL A 99 -15.52 14.01 -11.17
CA VAL A 99 -14.42 13.95 -12.14
C VAL A 99 -13.50 12.79 -11.81
N GLY A 100 -13.11 12.64 -10.54
CA GLY A 100 -12.20 11.55 -10.15
C GLY A 100 -12.81 10.17 -10.35
N ARG A 101 -14.12 9.99 -10.15
CA ARG A 101 -14.81 8.73 -10.51
C ARG A 101 -14.81 8.49 -12.02
N ARG A 102 -15.02 9.52 -12.84
CA ARG A 102 -14.91 9.39 -14.31
C ARG A 102 -13.49 9.02 -14.76
N LEU A 103 -12.47 9.49 -14.04
CA LEU A 103 -11.07 9.13 -14.29
C LEU A 103 -10.68 7.74 -13.74
N GLY A 104 -11.61 7.01 -13.11
CA GLY A 104 -11.36 5.67 -12.57
C GLY A 104 -10.56 5.66 -11.26
N PHE A 105 -10.49 6.77 -10.53
CA PHE A 105 -9.81 6.82 -9.24
C PHE A 105 -10.57 6.04 -8.17
N ASP A 106 -9.83 5.31 -7.34
CA ASP A 106 -10.39 4.56 -6.22
C ASP A 106 -10.83 5.48 -5.08
N GLN A 107 -11.68 4.96 -4.19
CA GLN A 107 -12.24 5.74 -3.09
C GLN A 107 -11.14 6.33 -2.18
N ALA A 108 -10.03 5.62 -1.99
CA ALA A 108 -8.90 6.09 -1.20
C ALA A 108 -8.25 7.35 -1.82
N THR A 109 -8.02 7.35 -3.13
CA THR A 109 -7.48 8.49 -3.86
C THR A 109 -8.42 9.69 -3.76
N LEU A 110 -9.72 9.48 -3.98
CA LEU A 110 -10.74 10.54 -3.89
C LEU A 110 -10.82 11.16 -2.49
N THR A 111 -10.73 10.34 -1.43
CA THR A 111 -10.74 10.85 -0.05
C THR A 111 -9.52 11.72 0.23
N ASN A 112 -8.32 11.33 -0.23
CA ASN A 112 -7.13 12.15 -0.06
C ASN A 112 -7.21 13.46 -0.85
N ALA A 113 -7.80 13.44 -2.05
CA ALA A 113 -8.06 14.65 -2.83
C ALA A 113 -8.99 15.62 -2.10
N VAL A 114 -10.08 15.11 -1.51
CA VAL A 114 -11.00 15.94 -0.70
C VAL A 114 -10.28 16.54 0.50
N ILE A 115 -9.51 15.74 1.26
CA ILE A 115 -8.76 16.23 2.42
C ILE A 115 -7.83 17.36 1.99
N MET A 116 -7.11 17.18 0.88
CA MET A 116 -6.21 18.21 0.37
C MET A 116 -6.97 19.50 0.00
N ALA A 117 -8.11 19.38 -0.67
CA ALA A 117 -8.94 20.53 -1.02
C ALA A 117 -9.46 21.27 0.22
N VAL A 118 -9.86 20.54 1.25
CA VAL A 118 -10.29 21.13 2.53
C VAL A 118 -9.12 21.85 3.19
N LEU A 119 -7.94 21.22 3.31
CA LEU A 119 -6.77 21.84 3.94
C LEU A 119 -6.38 23.15 3.26
N LEU A 120 -6.32 23.14 1.92
CA LEU A 120 -5.95 24.30 1.13
C LEU A 120 -6.86 25.52 1.36
N VAL A 121 -8.16 25.27 1.59
CA VAL A 121 -9.15 26.34 1.74
C VAL A 121 -9.41 26.70 3.22
N ALA A 122 -9.23 25.75 4.14
CA ALA A 122 -9.57 25.91 5.56
C ALA A 122 -8.45 26.50 6.43
N VAL A 123 -7.19 26.47 5.98
CA VAL A 123 -6.06 27.01 6.77
C VAL A 123 -5.94 28.53 6.56
N PRO A 124 -5.82 29.35 7.62
CA PRO A 124 -6.01 30.80 7.54
C PRO A 124 -4.78 31.52 6.97
N ASP A 125 -4.92 32.08 5.77
CA ASP A 125 -4.27 33.29 5.25
C ASP A 125 -4.90 33.62 3.89
N TYR A 126 -6.23 33.82 3.92
CA TYR A 126 -7.12 33.82 2.76
C TYR A 126 -6.80 34.90 1.72
N GLN A 127 -6.03 35.93 2.08
CA GLN A 127 -5.78 37.07 1.21
C GLN A 127 -4.77 36.77 0.07
N ALA A 128 -4.05 35.64 0.13
CA ALA A 128 -3.06 35.24 -0.87
C ALA A 128 -3.44 33.96 -1.66
N MET A 129 -4.74 33.61 -1.75
CA MET A 129 -5.24 32.41 -2.45
C MET A 129 -5.13 32.47 -3.98
N GLY A 130 -3.90 32.58 -4.48
CA GLY A 130 -3.56 32.34 -5.89
C GLY A 130 -3.15 30.89 -6.15
N GLY A 131 -3.00 30.52 -7.42
CA GLY A 131 -2.51 29.18 -7.80
C GLY A 131 -1.13 28.85 -7.22
N LEU A 132 -0.27 29.85 -7.03
CA LEU A 132 1.05 29.69 -6.41
C LEU A 132 0.96 29.27 -4.93
N TYR A 133 0.01 29.81 -4.18
CA TYR A 133 -0.24 29.39 -2.80
C TYR A 133 -0.58 27.90 -2.75
N VAL A 134 -1.52 27.45 -3.59
CA VAL A 134 -1.92 26.04 -3.62
C VAL A 134 -0.75 25.13 -3.98
N LEU A 135 0.06 25.53 -4.97
CA LEU A 135 1.23 24.77 -5.38
C LEU A 135 2.26 24.67 -4.25
N TYR A 136 2.59 25.78 -3.59
CA TYR A 136 3.56 25.81 -2.50
C TYR A 136 3.11 24.95 -1.31
N ARG A 137 1.84 25.06 -0.88
CA ARG A 137 1.31 24.24 0.23
C ARG A 137 1.22 22.75 -0.15
N SER A 138 0.87 22.45 -1.41
CA SER A 138 0.87 21.07 -1.91
C SER A 138 2.26 20.45 -1.89
N LEU A 139 3.31 21.22 -2.21
CA LEU A 139 4.68 20.76 -2.15
C LEU A 139 5.13 20.46 -0.71
N TRP A 140 4.82 21.33 0.26
CA TRP A 140 5.12 21.06 1.66
C TRP A 140 4.41 19.80 2.19
N HIS A 141 3.14 19.62 1.80
CA HIS A 141 2.40 18.42 2.17
C HIS A 141 2.98 17.15 1.53
N LEU A 142 3.33 17.22 0.23
CA LEU A 142 3.98 16.13 -0.48
C LEU A 142 5.35 15.79 0.13
N ALA A 143 6.15 16.78 0.49
CA ALA A 143 7.43 16.57 1.17
C ALA A 143 7.23 15.79 2.48
N GLY A 144 6.21 16.16 3.27
CA GLY A 144 5.86 15.46 4.50
C GLY A 144 5.41 14.02 4.26
N LEU A 145 4.56 13.81 3.25
CA LEU A 145 4.15 12.47 2.83
C LEU A 145 5.38 11.63 2.44
N MET A 146 6.30 12.18 1.64
CA MET A 146 7.50 11.47 1.19
C MET A 146 8.42 11.09 2.35
N ILE A 147 8.62 11.99 3.31
CA ILE A 147 9.41 11.71 4.53
C ILE A 147 8.79 10.55 5.31
N GLY A 148 7.49 10.63 5.63
CA GLY A 148 6.86 9.59 6.44
C GLY A 148 6.79 8.24 5.72
N MET A 149 6.58 8.22 4.39
CA MET A 149 6.64 7.00 3.58
C MET A 149 8.06 6.41 3.51
N ALA A 150 9.09 7.24 3.38
CA ALA A 150 10.48 6.79 3.37
C ALA A 150 10.88 6.16 4.71
N ILE A 151 10.47 6.78 5.81
CA ILE A 151 10.74 6.29 7.16
C ILE A 151 9.93 5.04 7.47
N GLU A 152 8.66 5.00 7.07
CA GLU A 152 7.88 3.77 7.13
C GLU A 152 8.61 2.64 6.41
N ARG A 153 9.11 2.87 5.19
CA ARG A 153 9.85 1.85 4.46
C ARG A 153 11.16 1.44 5.15
N LEU A 154 11.85 2.37 5.81
CA LEU A 154 13.08 2.11 6.55
C LEU A 154 12.82 1.25 7.81
N PHE A 155 11.75 1.54 8.54
CA PHE A 155 11.41 0.84 9.79
C PHE A 155 10.57 -0.45 9.57
N TRP A 156 9.90 -0.56 8.42
CA TRP A 156 9.03 -1.69 8.03
C TRP A 156 9.61 -2.50 6.86
N PHE A 157 10.94 -2.62 6.81
CA PHE A 157 11.59 -3.51 5.85
C PHE A 157 11.30 -4.97 6.19
N THR A 158 10.17 -5.51 5.70
CA THR A 158 9.98 -6.96 5.62
C THR A 158 10.94 -7.47 4.55
N PRO A 159 11.93 -8.33 4.88
CA PRO A 159 12.88 -8.87 3.92
C PRO A 159 12.15 -9.49 2.73
N LEU A 160 12.69 -9.32 1.51
CA LEU A 160 12.06 -9.86 0.29
C LEU A 160 11.74 -11.35 0.41
N LEU A 161 12.65 -12.14 0.99
CA LEU A 161 12.42 -13.55 1.28
C LEU A 161 11.21 -13.80 2.19
N LYS A 162 11.02 -12.99 3.23
CA LYS A 162 9.89 -13.14 4.14
C LYS A 162 8.56 -12.78 3.46
N ARG A 163 8.57 -11.80 2.54
CA ARG A 163 7.41 -11.48 1.71
C ARG A 163 7.06 -12.62 0.75
N LEU A 164 8.09 -13.28 0.19
CA LEU A 164 7.91 -14.45 -0.67
C LEU A 164 7.32 -15.64 0.10
N GLN A 165 7.82 -15.91 1.32
CA GLN A 165 7.29 -16.95 2.20
C GLN A 165 5.83 -16.68 2.60
N HIS A 166 5.49 -15.40 2.86
CA HIS A 166 4.13 -15.03 3.20
C HIS A 166 3.18 -15.22 2.00
N SER A 167 3.57 -14.78 0.81
CA SER A 167 2.75 -14.97 -0.40
C SER A 167 2.58 -16.44 -0.77
N GLU A 168 3.59 -17.28 -0.50
CA GLU A 168 3.47 -18.73 -0.61
C GLU A 168 2.45 -19.29 0.39
N SER A 169 2.54 -18.89 1.66
CA SER A 169 1.62 -19.35 2.72
C SER A 169 0.18 -18.97 2.41
N ASP A 170 -0.05 -17.75 1.90
CA ASP A 170 -1.37 -17.28 1.48
C ASP A 170 -1.93 -18.09 0.29
N LEU A 171 -1.07 -18.51 -0.64
CA LEU A 171 -1.47 -19.38 -1.76
C LEU A 171 -1.86 -20.77 -1.27
N ILE A 172 -1.07 -21.35 -0.37
CA ILE A 172 -1.36 -22.66 0.24
C ILE A 172 -2.71 -22.62 0.94
N GLN A 173 -2.95 -21.59 1.76
CA GLN A 173 -4.22 -21.45 2.47
C GLN A 173 -5.40 -21.34 1.48
N ARG A 174 -5.28 -20.54 0.42
CA ARG A 174 -6.34 -20.42 -0.59
C ARG A 174 -6.61 -21.73 -1.32
N LEU A 175 -5.58 -22.54 -1.57
CA LEU A 175 -5.72 -23.85 -2.20
C LEU A 175 -6.37 -24.86 -1.24
N ASP A 176 -5.99 -24.87 0.03
CA ASP A 176 -6.65 -25.67 1.07
C ASP A 176 -8.13 -25.29 1.20
N ASP A 177 -8.44 -23.98 1.23
CA ASP A 177 -9.82 -23.47 1.28
C ASP A 177 -10.62 -23.92 0.05
N LEU A 178 -10.00 -24.00 -1.13
CA LEU A 178 -10.66 -24.47 -2.36
C LEU A 178 -10.94 -25.97 -2.36
N LEU A 179 -10.14 -26.76 -1.65
CA LEU A 179 -10.37 -28.19 -1.47
C LEU A 179 -11.44 -28.46 -0.38
N GLY A 180 -11.52 -27.60 0.64
CA GLY A 180 -12.44 -27.75 1.77
C GLY A 180 -13.82 -27.12 1.57
N GLU A 181 -13.89 -25.92 0.97
CA GLU A 181 -15.14 -25.24 0.63
C GLU A 181 -15.47 -25.52 -0.85
N GLY A 182 -16.68 -26.04 -1.13
CA GLY A 182 -17.12 -26.29 -2.51
C GLY A 182 -16.97 -25.07 -3.44
N PRO A 183 -17.09 -25.25 -4.78
CA PRO A 183 -16.46 -24.37 -5.76
C PRO A 183 -17.03 -22.94 -5.78
N ALA A 184 -16.49 -22.07 -4.94
CA ALA A 184 -16.58 -20.63 -5.16
C ALA A 184 -15.68 -20.30 -6.36
N GLN A 185 -16.24 -19.69 -7.41
CA GLN A 185 -15.50 -19.26 -8.61
C GLN A 185 -14.46 -18.16 -8.28
N ARG A 186 -13.32 -18.55 -7.73
CA ARG A 186 -12.20 -17.72 -7.27
C ARG A 186 -10.93 -17.86 -8.16
N HIS A 187 -11.03 -18.51 -9.32
CA HIS A 187 -9.86 -18.85 -10.15
C HIS A 187 -9.09 -17.60 -10.61
N GLN A 188 -9.78 -16.49 -10.88
CA GLN A 188 -9.11 -15.23 -11.23
C GLN A 188 -8.30 -14.66 -10.07
N GLU A 189 -8.75 -14.85 -8.83
CA GLU A 189 -8.02 -14.41 -7.63
C GLU A 189 -6.78 -15.27 -7.42
N LEU A 190 -6.91 -16.60 -7.58
CA LEU A 190 -5.79 -17.53 -7.46
C LEU A 190 -4.71 -17.24 -8.52
N ILE A 191 -5.10 -17.00 -9.77
CA ILE A 191 -4.17 -16.61 -10.84
C ILE A 191 -3.46 -15.30 -10.51
N LYS A 192 -4.19 -14.28 -10.05
CA LYS A 192 -3.59 -12.99 -9.67
C LYS A 192 -2.63 -13.12 -8.49
N ALA A 193 -2.98 -13.93 -7.48
CA ALA A 193 -2.12 -14.20 -6.33
C ALA A 193 -0.84 -14.93 -6.75
N TYR A 194 -0.94 -15.94 -7.61
CA TYR A 194 0.23 -16.67 -8.11
C TYR A 194 1.14 -15.78 -8.98
N ALA A 195 0.57 -14.96 -9.85
CA ALA A 195 1.35 -14.00 -10.64
C ALA A 195 2.12 -13.00 -9.75
N ALA A 196 1.50 -12.53 -8.66
CA ALA A 196 2.16 -11.68 -7.68
C ALA A 196 3.30 -12.41 -6.95
N HIS A 197 3.10 -13.68 -6.58
CA HIS A 197 4.14 -14.53 -5.99
C HIS A 197 5.33 -14.71 -6.96
N CYS A 198 5.10 -15.04 -8.23
CA CYS A 198 6.15 -15.16 -9.24
C CYS A 198 6.93 -13.85 -9.41
N THR A 199 6.24 -12.71 -9.39
CA THR A 199 6.88 -11.38 -9.47
C THR A 199 7.81 -11.15 -8.27
N LEU A 200 7.38 -11.48 -7.06
CA LEU A 200 8.21 -11.42 -5.85
C LEU A 200 9.41 -12.35 -5.93
N ARG A 201 9.23 -13.57 -6.45
CA ARG A 201 10.31 -14.54 -6.63
C ARG A 201 11.39 -14.01 -7.57
N THR A 202 11.00 -13.42 -8.70
CA THR A 202 11.94 -12.79 -9.64
C THR A 202 12.73 -11.67 -8.98
N LEU A 203 12.09 -10.85 -8.13
CA LEU A 203 12.78 -9.81 -7.37
C LEU A 203 13.79 -10.36 -6.35
N VAL A 204 13.49 -11.51 -5.71
CA VAL A 204 14.43 -12.18 -4.81
C VAL A 204 15.62 -12.75 -5.58
N LEU A 205 15.38 -13.37 -6.75
CA LEU A 205 16.43 -13.88 -7.63
C LEU A 205 17.34 -12.77 -8.19
N SER A 206 16.84 -11.54 -8.33
CA SER A 206 17.64 -10.37 -8.72
C SER A 206 18.31 -9.65 -7.53
N SER A 207 18.25 -10.21 -6.32
CA SER A 207 18.78 -9.60 -5.10
C SER A 207 19.93 -10.42 -4.50
N ASP A 208 20.62 -9.88 -3.50
CA ASP A 208 21.67 -10.59 -2.76
C ASP A 208 21.16 -11.87 -2.05
N GLN A 209 19.83 -12.04 -1.96
CA GLN A 209 19.17 -13.21 -1.38
C GLN A 209 18.94 -14.35 -2.39
N ALA A 210 19.36 -14.21 -3.64
CA ALA A 210 19.15 -15.19 -4.71
C ALA A 210 19.65 -16.61 -4.36
N HIS A 211 20.77 -16.69 -3.64
CA HIS A 211 21.38 -17.96 -3.20
C HIS A 211 20.42 -18.85 -2.38
N LYS A 212 19.39 -18.27 -1.74
CA LYS A 212 18.38 -19.02 -0.99
C LYS A 212 17.32 -19.68 -1.86
N LEU A 213 17.18 -19.24 -3.11
CA LEU A 213 16.20 -19.77 -4.08
C LEU A 213 16.82 -20.66 -5.15
N THR A 214 18.14 -20.77 -5.17
CA THR A 214 18.88 -21.61 -6.12
C THR A 214 19.16 -23.01 -5.58
N THR A 215 18.73 -23.33 -4.35
CA THR A 215 18.86 -24.68 -3.80
C THR A 215 17.88 -25.64 -4.50
N PRO A 216 18.25 -26.94 -4.64
CA PRO A 216 17.35 -27.96 -5.19
C PRO A 216 15.99 -27.98 -4.47
N ASP A 217 16.01 -27.94 -3.13
CA ASP A 217 14.79 -27.94 -2.31
C ASP A 217 13.88 -26.74 -2.62
N SER A 218 14.45 -25.55 -2.85
CA SER A 218 13.66 -24.37 -3.21
C SER A 218 13.07 -24.47 -4.61
N GLN A 219 13.76 -25.14 -5.54
CA GLN A 219 13.25 -25.35 -6.90
C GLN A 219 12.12 -26.38 -6.87
N GLU A 220 12.32 -27.49 -6.17
CA GLU A 220 11.30 -28.53 -5.99
C GLU A 220 10.04 -27.96 -5.31
N ARG A 221 10.22 -27.16 -4.26
CA ARG A 221 9.12 -26.46 -3.59
C ARG A 221 8.33 -25.55 -4.55
N GLN A 222 9.02 -24.85 -5.45
CA GLN A 222 8.36 -24.02 -6.47
C GLN A 222 7.57 -24.86 -7.47
N GLU A 223 8.09 -26.01 -7.89
CA GLU A 223 7.39 -26.91 -8.80
C GLU A 223 6.11 -27.48 -8.18
N TRP A 224 6.16 -27.87 -6.91
CA TRP A 224 4.98 -28.34 -6.18
C TRP A 224 3.93 -27.24 -6.03
N LEU A 225 4.35 -26.01 -5.72
CA LEU A 225 3.45 -24.86 -5.66
C LEU A 225 2.78 -24.61 -7.02
N GLU A 226 3.55 -24.66 -8.11
CA GLU A 226 3.03 -24.48 -9.46
C GLU A 226 2.01 -25.57 -9.83
N ARG A 227 2.32 -26.84 -9.53
CA ARG A 227 1.39 -27.97 -9.77
C ARG A 227 0.09 -27.78 -8.99
N ALA A 228 0.18 -27.43 -7.71
CA ALA A 228 -0.99 -27.20 -6.87
C ALA A 228 -1.87 -26.06 -7.41
N VAL A 229 -1.25 -24.94 -7.83
CA VAL A 229 -1.99 -23.82 -8.45
C VAL A 229 -2.64 -24.22 -9.77
N ARG A 230 -1.94 -24.97 -10.63
CA ARG A 230 -2.49 -25.43 -11.92
C ARG A 230 -3.74 -26.28 -11.72
N HIS A 231 -3.67 -27.29 -10.83
CA HIS A 231 -4.81 -28.14 -10.51
C HIS A 231 -5.92 -27.37 -9.79
N GLY A 232 -5.59 -26.48 -8.84
CA GLY A 232 -6.59 -25.64 -8.17
C GLY A 232 -7.33 -24.67 -9.11
N VAL A 233 -6.67 -24.15 -10.16
CA VAL A 233 -7.33 -23.37 -11.21
C VAL A 233 -8.17 -24.26 -12.12
N ALA A 234 -7.68 -25.45 -12.48
CA ALA A 234 -8.38 -26.40 -13.32
C ALA A 234 -9.68 -26.89 -12.65
N LEU A 235 -9.63 -27.23 -11.36
CA LEU A 235 -10.78 -27.65 -10.54
C LEU A 235 -11.99 -26.71 -10.66
N GLN A 236 -11.77 -25.41 -10.85
CA GLN A 236 -12.84 -24.42 -10.96
C GLN A 236 -13.34 -24.16 -12.40
N ARG A 237 -12.69 -24.76 -13.39
CA ARG A 237 -12.93 -24.52 -14.82
C ARG A 237 -13.35 -25.78 -15.57
N VAL A 238 -12.96 -26.95 -15.07
CA VAL A 238 -13.27 -28.23 -15.70
C VAL A 238 -14.70 -28.66 -15.37
N PRO A 239 -15.33 -29.48 -16.23
CA PRO A 239 -16.59 -30.15 -15.93
C PRO A 239 -16.51 -31.02 -14.67
N LYS A 240 -17.65 -31.25 -14.03
CA LYS A 240 -17.75 -32.04 -12.78
C LYS A 240 -17.14 -33.42 -12.86
N GLU A 241 -17.16 -34.05 -14.04
CA GLU A 241 -16.60 -35.38 -14.24
C GLU A 241 -15.07 -35.42 -14.08
N LEU A 242 -14.40 -34.27 -14.24
CA LEU A 242 -12.93 -34.14 -14.11
C LEU A 242 -12.49 -33.49 -12.80
N GLU A 243 -13.43 -32.97 -11.99
CA GLU A 243 -13.13 -32.32 -10.71
C GLU A 243 -12.37 -33.25 -9.75
N ALA A 244 -12.68 -34.55 -9.75
CA ALA A 244 -12.00 -35.51 -8.89
C ALA A 244 -10.49 -35.61 -9.17
N ILE A 245 -10.10 -35.57 -10.46
CA ILE A 245 -8.70 -35.67 -10.89
C ILE A 245 -7.93 -34.43 -10.45
N ASP A 246 -8.49 -33.25 -10.67
CA ASP A 246 -7.84 -32.00 -10.29
C ASP A 246 -7.86 -31.76 -8.77
N SER A 247 -8.87 -32.26 -8.07
CA SER A 247 -8.91 -32.23 -6.60
C SER A 247 -7.80 -33.11 -6.00
N GLU A 248 -7.66 -34.35 -6.50
CA GLU A 248 -6.61 -35.27 -6.07
C GLU A 248 -5.21 -34.73 -6.40
N GLY A 249 -4.99 -34.26 -7.64
CA GLY A 249 -3.71 -33.69 -8.05
C GLY A 249 -3.33 -32.41 -7.28
N CYS A 250 -4.31 -31.56 -6.96
CA CYS A 250 -4.10 -30.39 -6.10
C CYS A 250 -3.72 -30.81 -4.66
N GLY A 251 -4.45 -31.78 -4.10
CA GLY A 251 -4.22 -32.30 -2.76
C GLY A 251 -2.84 -32.96 -2.61
N GLU A 252 -2.43 -33.79 -3.57
CA GLU A 252 -1.12 -34.41 -3.59
C GLU A 252 0.00 -33.37 -3.66
N ALA A 253 -0.11 -32.40 -4.57
CA ALA A 253 0.89 -31.35 -4.71
C ALA A 253 1.01 -30.48 -3.43
N LEU A 254 -0.11 -30.16 -2.78
CA LEU A 254 -0.11 -29.47 -1.48
C LEU A 254 0.52 -30.30 -0.37
N HIS A 255 0.27 -31.61 -0.33
CA HIS A 255 0.88 -32.50 0.64
C HIS A 255 2.41 -32.52 0.48
N GLN A 256 2.91 -32.62 -0.76
CA GLN A 256 4.35 -32.56 -1.04
C GLN A 256 4.95 -31.20 -0.70
N LEU A 257 4.25 -30.11 -1.01
CA LEU A 257 4.71 -28.76 -0.66
C LEU A 257 4.86 -28.57 0.86
N LYS A 258 3.94 -29.14 1.65
CA LYS A 258 3.97 -29.13 3.11
C LYS A 258 5.08 -30.03 3.67
N SER A 259 5.32 -31.20 3.06
CA SER A 259 6.37 -32.13 3.49
C SER A 259 7.78 -31.60 3.21
N CYS A 260 8.01 -30.92 2.08
CA CYS A 260 9.27 -30.26 1.74
C CYS A 260 9.65 -29.11 2.72
N GLY A 261 8.74 -28.66 3.59
CA GLY A 261 8.98 -27.58 4.56
C GLY A 261 9.29 -28.04 5.99
N GLY A 262 9.30 -29.36 6.26
CA GLY A 262 9.38 -29.92 7.62
C GLY A 262 10.77 -30.06 8.23
N SER A 263 11.82 -29.56 7.59
CA SER A 263 13.21 -29.67 8.06
C SER A 263 13.85 -28.29 8.23
N ALA A 264 13.48 -27.57 9.28
CA ALA A 264 14.17 -26.37 9.74
C ALA A 264 14.19 -26.31 11.28
#